data_AF-A0A938SA97-F1
#
_entry.id   AF-A0A938SA97-F1
#
_cell.length_a   1.000
_cell.length_b   1.000
_cell.length_c   1.000
_cell.angle_alpha   90.00
_cell.angle_beta   90.00
_cell.angle_gamma   90.00
#
_symmetry.space_group_name_H-M   'P 1'
#
loop_
_entity.id
_entity.type
_entity.pdbx_description
1 polymer ?
#
loop_
_entity_poly.entity_id
_entity_poly.type
_entity_poly.pdbx_seq_one_letter_code
_entity_poly.pdbx_strand_id
1 'polypeptide(L)' 'MSTVRLFQCPRRTLIGVGAAERLPDEVKRLGARRPAIITDPGVAASPGFRIVTEALEKAGLSCPVFSGVIPEPPFEV' A
#
# COMPACT_ATOMS: atom_id res chain seq x y z
N MET A 1 -8.13 -21.50 -34.80
CA MET A 1 -6.98 -21.25 -33.90
C MET A 1 -7.53 -20.70 -32.59
N SER A 2 -7.33 -21.38 -31.46
CA SER A 2 -7.80 -20.87 -30.18
C SER A 2 -6.91 -19.71 -29.73
N THR A 3 -7.52 -18.57 -29.46
CA THR A 3 -6.79 -17.38 -29.02
C THR A 3 -6.70 -17.41 -27.50
N VAL A 4 -5.59 -17.91 -26.96
CA VAL A 4 -5.33 -17.88 -25.52
C VAL A 4 -5.23 -16.42 -25.06
N ARG A 5 -5.89 -16.10 -23.94
CA ARG A 5 -5.85 -14.80 -23.28
C ARG A 5 -5.44 -15.00 -21.82
N LEU A 6 -4.36 -14.33 -21.42
CA LEU A 6 -3.88 -14.31 -20.04
C LEU A 6 -4.36 -13.01 -19.38
N PHE A 7 -4.97 -13.13 -18.21
CA PHE A 7 -5.27 -12.00 -17.33
C PHE A 7 -4.49 -12.18 -16.03
N GLN A 8 -3.57 -11.26 -15.76
CA GLN A 8 -2.81 -11.21 -14.52
C GLN A 8 -3.35 -10.07 -13.65
N CYS A 9 -3.75 -10.42 -12.43
CA CYS A 9 -4.26 -9.49 -11.43
C CYS A 9 -3.64 -9.81 -10.06
N PRO A 10 -3.81 -8.92 -9.06
CA PRO A 10 -3.37 -9.22 -7.70
C PRO A 10 -3.98 -10.52 -7.20
N ARG A 11 -3.18 -11.34 -6.50
CA ARG A 11 -3.66 -12.60 -5.89
C ARG A 11 -4.78 -12.37 -4.87
N ARG A 12 -4.86 -11.17 -4.30
CA ARG A 12 -5.87 -10.79 -3.32
C ARG A 12 -6.12 -9.29 -3.40
N THR A 13 -7.39 -8.91 -3.45
CA THR A 13 -7.86 -7.52 -3.36
C THR A 13 -8.93 -7.46 -2.28
N LEU A 14 -8.72 -6.62 -1.27
CA LEU A 14 -9.72 -6.34 -0.23
C LEU A 14 -10.45 -5.04 -0.59
N ILE A 15 -11.77 -5.09 -0.74
CA ILE A 15 -12.58 -3.95 -1.21
C ILE A 15 -13.74 -3.72 -0.24
N GLY A 16 -14.03 -2.45 0.05
CA GLY A 16 -15.15 -2.03 0.89
C GLY A 16 -14.79 -0.80 1.72
N VAL A 17 -15.79 -0.17 2.32
CA VAL A 17 -15.58 0.86 3.35
C VAL A 17 -14.86 0.21 4.53
N GLY A 18 -13.78 0.82 5.01
CA GLY A 18 -12.99 0.26 6.10
C GLY A 18 -11.84 -0.67 5.66
N ALA A 19 -11.60 -0.84 4.36
CA ALA A 19 -10.58 -1.77 3.86
C ALA A 19 -9.15 -1.31 4.20
N ALA A 20 -8.87 0.00 4.21
CA ALA A 20 -7.55 0.54 4.50
C ALA A 20 -7.13 0.28 5.96
N GLU A 21 -8.10 0.31 6.88
CA GLU A 21 -7.93 0.05 8.31
C GLU A 21 -7.56 -1.41 8.61
N ARG A 22 -7.80 -2.32 7.65
CA ARG A 22 -7.39 -3.74 7.74
C ARG A 22 -5.95 -3.99 7.32
N LEU A 23 -5.21 -2.96 6.91
CA LEU A 23 -3.83 -3.11 6.44
C LEU A 23 -2.89 -3.83 7.45
N PRO A 24 -2.98 -3.61 8.79
CA PRO A 24 -2.16 -4.35 9.74
C PRO A 24 -2.38 -5.87 9.71
N ASP A 25 -3.63 -6.31 9.49
CA ASP A 25 -3.97 -7.73 9.38
C ASP A 25 -3.30 -8.34 8.14
N GLU A 26 -3.24 -7.58 7.03
CA GLU A 26 -2.57 -7.99 5.81
C GLU A 26 -1.04 -8.05 5.95
N VAL A 27 -0.43 -7.07 6.63
CA VAL A 27 1.01 -7.09 6.97
C VAL A 27 1.33 -8.35 7.77
N LYS A 28 0.52 -8.66 8.79
CA LYS A 28 0.67 -9.86 9.62
C LYS A 28 0.51 -11.14 8.81
N ARG A 29 -0.53 -11.23 7.95
CA ARG A 29 -0.78 -12.39 7.09
C ARG A 29 0.37 -12.65 6.11
N LEU A 30 1.00 -11.59 5.59
CA LEU A 30 2.17 -11.69 4.72
C LEU A 30 3.45 -12.08 5.49
N GLY A 31 3.43 -12.11 6.82
CA GLY A 31 4.61 -12.35 7.64
C GLY A 31 5.64 -11.20 7.58
N ALA A 32 5.22 -10.02 7.13
CA ALA A 32 6.09 -8.86 6.99
C ALA A 32 6.42 -8.26 8.37
N ARG A 33 7.69 -7.90 8.57
CA ARG A 33 8.20 -7.39 9.87
C ARG A 33 8.63 -5.93 9.85
N ARG A 34 8.98 -5.41 8.68
CA ARG A 34 9.49 -4.05 8.48
C ARG A 34 8.87 -3.44 7.22
N PRO A 35 7.53 -3.23 7.21
CA PRO A 35 6.87 -2.60 6.08
C PRO A 35 7.36 -1.16 5.89
N ALA A 36 7.35 -0.66 4.65
CA ALA A 36 7.65 0.71 4.31
C ALA A 36 6.50 1.30 3.50
N ILE A 37 6.26 2.60 3.64
CA ILE A 37 5.25 3.33 2.88
C ILE A 37 5.98 4.17 1.83
N ILE A 38 5.61 3.98 0.56
CA ILE A 38 6.15 4.70 -0.59
C ILE A 38 4.99 5.45 -1.24
N THR A 39 5.10 6.77 -1.35
CA THR A 39 4.00 7.63 -1.83
C THR A 39 4.53 8.95 -2.40
N ASP A 40 3.64 9.77 -2.96
CA ASP A 40 3.92 11.13 -3.43
C ASP A 40 3.45 12.19 -2.41
N PRO A 41 3.87 13.47 -2.55
CA PRO A 41 3.49 14.52 -1.61
C PRO A 41 1.98 14.79 -1.55
N GLY A 42 1.26 14.59 -2.65
CA GLY A 42 -0.18 14.82 -2.73
C GLY A 42 -0.96 13.77 -1.93
N VAL A 43 -0.61 12.50 -2.08
CA VAL A 43 -1.19 11.42 -1.28
C VAL A 43 -0.75 11.52 0.17
N ALA A 44 0.50 11.85 0.46
CA ALA A 44 0.98 12.04 1.84
C ALA A 44 0.21 13.14 2.60
N ALA A 45 -0.26 14.17 1.89
CA ALA A 45 -1.11 15.23 2.45
C ALA A 45 -2.60 14.85 2.55
N SER A 46 -3.00 13.67 2.07
CA SER A 46 -4.41 13.27 1.98
C SER A 46 -4.96 12.68 3.28
N PRO A 47 -6.29 12.79 3.52
CA PRO A 47 -6.94 12.10 4.63
C PRO A 47 -6.79 10.57 4.58
N GLY A 48 -6.69 9.99 3.39
CA GLY A 48 -6.53 8.54 3.21
C GLY A 48 -5.19 8.04 3.73
N PHE A 49 -4.13 8.82 3.55
CA PHE A 49 -2.82 8.50 4.10
C PHE A 49 -2.83 8.46 5.62
N ARG A 50 -3.50 9.44 6.26
CA ARG A 50 -3.68 9.46 7.72
C ARG A 50 -4.40 8.21 8.25
N ILE A 51 -5.44 7.74 7.57
CA ILE A 51 -6.16 6.51 7.95
C ILE A 51 -5.20 5.31 7.96
N VAL A 52 -4.35 5.20 6.94
CA VAL A 52 -3.37 4.12 6.80
C VAL A 52 -2.30 4.19 7.89
N THR A 53 -1.68 5.36 8.11
CA THR A 53 -0.62 5.50 9.12
C THR A 53 -1.14 5.26 10.52
N GLU A 54 -2.31 5.82 10.87
CA GLU A 54 -2.93 5.58 12.19
C GLU A 54 -3.26 4.10 12.42
N ALA A 55 -3.76 3.38 11.40
CA ALA A 55 -4.05 1.96 11.53
C ALA A 55 -2.78 1.14 11.81
N LEU A 56 -1.68 1.45 11.12
CA LEU A 56 -0.38 0.80 11.32
C LEU A 56 0.23 1.15 12.68
N GLU A 57 0.19 2.41 13.09
CA GLU A 57 0.68 2.88 14.39
C GLU A 57 -0.09 2.23 15.55
N LYS A 58 -1.42 2.17 15.48
CA LYS A 58 -2.26 1.49 16.49
C LYS A 58 -1.96 -0.01 16.60
N ALA A 59 -1.46 -0.62 15.54
CA ALA A 59 -1.00 -2.01 15.53
C ALA A 59 0.46 -2.19 15.97
N GLY A 60 1.14 -1.10 16.36
CA GLY A 60 2.55 -1.12 16.78
C GLY A 60 3.55 -1.30 15.64
N LEU A 61 3.13 -1.04 14.39
CA LEU A 61 3.98 -1.19 13.21
C LEU A 61 4.66 0.15 12.87
N SER A 62 5.96 0.25 13.14
CA SER A 62 6.77 1.36 12.65
C SER A 62 7.05 1.17 11.16
N CYS A 63 6.55 2.11 10.35
CA CYS A 63 6.71 2.08 8.89
C CYS A 63 7.45 3.34 8.44
N PRO A 64 8.72 3.24 7.98
CA PRO A 64 9.37 4.37 7.34
C PRO A 64 8.57 4.84 6.12
N VAL A 65 8.48 6.16 5.95
CA VAL A 65 7.75 6.80 4.86
C VAL A 65 8.73 7.47 3.91
N PHE A 66 8.64 7.14 2.63
CA PHE A 66 9.22 7.92 1.54
C PHE A 66 8.08 8.57 0.75
N SER A 67 8.00 9.89 0.78
CA SER A 67 6.94 10.68 0.13
C SER A 67 7.43 11.47 -1.11
N GLY A 68 8.63 11.17 -1.61
CA GLY A 68 9.28 11.90 -2.70
C GLY A 68 8.95 11.40 -4.10
N VAL A 69 7.97 10.51 -4.27
CA VAL A 69 7.62 9.98 -5.59
C VAL A 69 7.04 11.11 -6.45
N ILE A 70 7.54 11.21 -7.68
CA ILE A 70 7.03 12.13 -8.71
C ILE A 70 6.25 11.34 -9.78
N PRO A 71 5.33 11.99 -10.53
CA PRO A 71 4.68 11.37 -11.68
C PRO A 71 5.72 10.86 -12.69
N GLU A 72 5.47 9.68 -13.27
CA GLU A 72 6.42 8.99 -14.16
C GLU A 72 7.83 8.88 -13.52
N PRO A 73 7.96 8.07 -12.45
CA PRO A 73 9.19 8.03 -11.67
C PRO A 73 10.39 7.60 -12.53
N PRO A 74 11.53 8.32 -12.48
CA PRO A 74 12.74 7.93 -13.17
C PRO A 74 13.33 6.64 -12.59
N PHE A 75 14.17 5.95 -13.37
CA PHE A 75 14.86 4.73 -12.94
C PHE A 75 15.94 5.01 -11.87
N GLU A 76 16.48 6.23 -11.88
CA GLU A 76 17.44 6.73 -10.91
C GLU A 76 16.68 7.60 -9.89
N VAL A 77 16.74 7.18 -8.63
CA VAL A 77 16.31 7.97 -7.47
C VAL A 77 17.54 8.54 -6.80
#